data_AF-A0A3D1X2X5-F1
#
_entry.id   AF-A0A3D1X2X5-F1
#
_cell.length_a   1.000
_cell.length_b   1.000
_cell.length_c   1.000
_cell.angle_alpha   90.00
_cell.angle_beta   90.00
_cell.angle_gamma   90.00
#
_symmetry.space_group_name_H-M   'P 1'
#
loop_
_entity.id
_entity.type
_entity.pdbx_description
1 polymer ?
#
loop_
_entity_poly.entity_id
_entity_poly.type
_entity_poly.pdbx_seq_one_letter_code
_entity_poly.pdbx_strand_id
1 'polypeptide(L)'
;VYALLSPVTLREGLAISAGFGWYTMAPSVISGAGHAVAGAISFLHNVLRETMGLIFLPLIASKIGYIEAVTIPGTASTDLCLPLVEKYCNPETMAYSFCTGMLMCLSCAALVPLIIGA
;
A
#
# COMPACT_ATOMS: atom_id res chain seq x y z
N VAL A 1 -17.15 -2.61 -6.18
CA VAL A 1 -17.46 -2.14 -7.54
C VAL A 1 -16.61 -2.85 -8.59
N TYR A 2 -15.27 -2.80 -8.53
CA TYR A 2 -14.42 -3.47 -9.54
C TYR A 2 -14.71 -4.96 -9.73
N ALA A 3 -14.82 -5.74 -8.66
CA ALA A 3 -15.17 -7.18 -8.72
C ALA A 3 -16.57 -7.47 -9.30
N LEU A 4 -17.46 -6.48 -9.38
CA LEU A 4 -18.78 -6.64 -10.04
C LEU A 4 -18.69 -6.38 -11.56
N LEU A 5 -17.63 -5.72 -12.01
CA LEU A 5 -17.43 -5.28 -13.39
C LEU A 5 -16.27 -6.01 -14.09
N SER A 6 -15.55 -6.87 -13.36
CA SER A 6 -14.41 -7.62 -13.86
C SER A 6 -14.54 -9.11 -13.54
N PRO A 7 -13.74 -9.97 -14.19
CA PRO A 7 -13.73 -11.41 -13.89
C PRO A 7 -13.13 -11.75 -12.52
N VAL A 8 -12.63 -10.74 -11.79
CA VAL A 8 -12.00 -10.92 -10.48
C VAL A 8 -13.09 -11.15 -9.44
N THR A 9 -12.96 -12.25 -8.70
CA THR A 9 -13.90 -12.60 -7.63
C THR A 9 -13.87 -11.56 -6.51
N LEU A 10 -14.94 -11.50 -5.72
CA LEU A 10 -14.98 -10.61 -4.55
C LEU A 10 -13.81 -10.89 -3.59
N ARG A 11 -13.43 -12.16 -3.41
CA ARG A 11 -12.33 -12.58 -2.55
C ARG A 11 -10.99 -12.04 -3.04
N GLU A 12 -10.69 -12.21 -4.32
CA GLU A 12 -9.49 -11.67 -4.94
C GLU A 12 -9.46 -10.14 -4.87
N GLY A 13 -10.59 -9.47 -5.15
CA GLY A 13 -10.70 -8.01 -5.06
C GLY A 13 -10.44 -7.47 -3.65
N LEU A 14 -10.95 -8.16 -2.62
CA LEU A 14 -10.68 -7.81 -1.22
C LEU A 14 -9.20 -8.05 -0.86
N ALA A 15 -8.61 -9.16 -1.31
CA ALA A 15 -7.19 -9.46 -1.07
C ALA A 15 -6.26 -8.44 -1.75
N ILE A 16 -6.55 -8.06 -2.99
CA ILE A 16 -5.83 -6.99 -3.73
C ILE A 16 -5.91 -5.68 -2.95
N SER A 17 -7.10 -5.32 -2.46
CA SER A 17 -7.33 -4.06 -1.74
C SER A 17 -6.64 -4.03 -0.38
N ALA A 18 -6.56 -5.17 0.32
CA ALA A 18 -5.86 -5.30 1.60
C ALA A 18 -4.32 -5.27 1.47
N GLY A 19 -3.80 -5.28 0.24
CA GLY A 19 -2.39 -5.15 -0.06
C GLY A 19 -1.87 -3.73 0.19
N PHE A 20 -1.69 -3.34 1.45
CA PHE A 20 -1.10 -2.04 1.85
C PHE A 20 0.40 -2.10 2.13
N GLY A 21 0.96 -3.31 2.05
CA GLY A 21 2.38 -3.58 2.28
C GLY A 21 3.26 -3.26 1.08
N TRP A 22 4.49 -3.79 1.08
CA TRP A 22 5.37 -3.76 -0.08
C TRP A 22 4.68 -4.32 -1.32
N TYR A 23 4.96 -3.68 -2.45
CA TYR A 23 4.45 -4.07 -3.76
C TYR A 23 4.73 -5.51 -4.19
N THR A 24 5.62 -6.24 -3.51
CA THR A 24 5.88 -7.67 -3.77
C THR A 24 5.14 -8.62 -2.82
N MET A 25 4.73 -8.17 -1.64
CA MET A 25 4.22 -9.06 -0.59
C MET A 25 2.81 -9.57 -0.89
N ALA A 26 1.83 -8.68 -1.04
CA ALA A 26 0.46 -9.12 -1.34
C ALA A 26 0.38 -9.92 -2.67
N PRO A 27 1.07 -9.52 -3.76
CA PRO A 27 1.07 -10.27 -5.00
C PRO A 27 1.67 -11.67 -4.90
N SER A 28 2.75 -11.84 -4.12
CA SER A 28 3.39 -13.14 -3.97
C SER A 28 2.50 -14.12 -3.21
N VAL A 29 1.82 -13.66 -2.15
CA VAL A 29 0.82 -14.47 -1.41
C VAL A 29 -0.36 -14.85 -2.32
N ILE A 30 -0.95 -13.87 -3.02
CA ILE A 30 -2.11 -14.09 -3.89
C ILE A 30 -1.76 -15.03 -5.06
N SER A 31 -0.60 -14.82 -5.69
CA SER A 31 -0.13 -15.68 -6.78
C SER A 31 0.21 -17.09 -6.28
N GLY A 32 0.84 -17.20 -5.10
CA GLY A 32 1.14 -18.48 -4.45
C GLY A 32 -0.10 -19.30 -4.09
N ALA A 33 -1.23 -18.63 -3.83
CA ALA A 33 -2.53 -19.26 -3.62
C ALA A 33 -3.23 -19.72 -4.92
N GLY A 34 -2.56 -19.62 -6.07
CA GLY A 34 -3.09 -20.03 -7.38
C GLY A 34 -3.81 -18.93 -8.16
N HIS A 35 -3.87 -17.70 -7.63
CA HIS A 35 -4.56 -16.57 -8.25
C HIS A 35 -3.61 -15.65 -9.03
N ALA A 36 -2.95 -16.18 -10.06
CA ALA A 36 -1.88 -15.47 -10.80
C ALA A 36 -2.33 -14.12 -11.41
N VAL A 37 -3.53 -14.06 -12.00
CA VAL A 37 -4.07 -12.80 -12.57
C VAL A 37 -4.34 -11.76 -11.48
N ALA A 38 -4.96 -12.17 -10.36
CA ALA A 38 -5.19 -11.29 -9.22
C ALA A 38 -3.88 -10.82 -8.58
N GLY A 39 -2.86 -11.68 -8.55
CA GLY A 39 -1.51 -11.33 -8.11
C GLY A 39 -0.88 -10.24 -8.98
N ALA A 40 -0.95 -10.38 -10.31
CA ALA A 40 -0.44 -9.36 -11.23
C ALA A 40 -1.18 -8.00 -11.07
N ILE A 41 -2.50 -8.04 -10.90
CA ILE A 41 -3.30 -6.83 -10.62
C ILE A 41 -2.87 -6.22 -9.28
N SER A 42 -2.69 -7.03 -8.25
CA SER A 42 -2.20 -6.59 -6.93
C SER A 42 -0.85 -5.91 -7.03
N PHE A 43 0.07 -6.46 -7.84
CA PHE A 43 1.41 -5.89 -8.03
C PHE A 43 1.32 -4.51 -8.65
N LEU A 44 0.60 -4.39 -9.77
CA LEU A 44 0.45 -3.12 -10.45
C LEU A 44 -0.28 -2.09 -9.57
N HIS A 45 -1.31 -2.50 -8.84
CA HIS A 45 -2.03 -1.64 -7.90
C HIS A 45 -1.08 -1.05 -6.83
N ASN A 46 -0.24 -1.88 -6.22
CA ASN A 46 0.72 -1.43 -5.22
C ASN A 46 1.80 -0.53 -5.82
N VAL A 47 2.40 -0.90 -6.95
CA VAL A 47 3.41 -0.08 -7.64
C VAL A 47 2.85 1.30 -7.98
N LEU A 48 1.62 1.36 -8.49
CA LEU A 48 0.95 2.62 -8.79
C LEU A 48 0.69 3.44 -7.51
N ARG A 49 0.20 2.82 -6.43
CA ARG A 49 0.02 3.50 -5.14
C ARG A 49 1.32 4.12 -4.64
N GLU A 50 2.40 3.36 -4.63
CA GLU A 50 3.70 3.82 -4.14
C GLU A 50 4.27 4.94 -5.01
N THR A 51 4.19 4.80 -6.34
CA THR A 51 4.65 5.82 -7.29
C THR A 51 3.84 7.12 -7.15
N MET A 52 2.52 7.00 -7.03
CA MET A 52 1.64 8.14 -6.76
C MET A 52 1.96 8.78 -5.41
N GLY A 53 2.26 7.98 -4.39
CA GLY A 53 2.72 8.46 -3.08
C GLY A 53 3.96 9.34 -3.20
N LEU A 54 5.00 8.87 -3.90
CA LEU A 54 6.24 9.63 -4.12
C LEU A 54 5.98 10.97 -4.83
N ILE A 55 5.12 10.99 -5.83
CA ILE A 55 4.80 12.19 -6.62
C ILE A 55 3.94 13.18 -5.82
N PHE A 56 2.91 12.68 -5.12
CA PHE A 56 1.92 13.53 -4.45
C PHE A 56 2.30 13.95 -3.04
N LEU A 57 3.18 13.22 -2.34
CA LEU A 57 3.60 13.55 -0.98
C LEU A 57 4.04 15.03 -0.81
N PRO A 58 4.97 15.60 -1.62
CA PRO A 58 5.34 17.01 -1.46
C PRO A 58 4.18 17.98 -1.76
N LEU A 59 3.28 17.61 -2.68
CA LEU A 59 2.12 18.43 -3.04
C LEU A 59 1.06 18.44 -1.93
N ILE A 60 0.85 17.31 -1.26
CA ILE A 60 -0.11 17.16 -0.16
C ILE A 60 0.45 17.77 1.12
N ALA A 61 1.73 17.55 1.41
CA ALA A 61 2.39 18.12 2.59
C ALA A 61 2.34 19.64 2.61
N SER A 62 2.43 20.30 1.45
CA SER A 62 2.39 21.77 1.35
C SER A 62 0.98 22.37 1.36
N LYS A 63 -0.07 21.59 1.06
CA LYS A 63 -1.43 22.13 0.86
C LYS A 63 -2.50 21.59 1.81
N ILE A 64 -2.32 20.38 2.33
CA ILE A 64 -3.34 19.68 3.11
C ILE A 64 -2.81 19.43 4.52
N GLY A 65 -1.69 18.73 4.63
CA GLY A 65 -1.09 18.40 5.91
C GLY A 65 -0.09 17.24 5.82
N TYR A 66 0.70 17.10 6.86
CA TYR A 66 1.80 16.12 6.92
C TYR A 66 1.31 14.70 7.17
N ILE A 67 0.26 14.54 7.99
CA ILE A 67 -0.31 13.23 8.32
C ILE A 67 -0.95 12.63 7.06
N GLU A 68 -1.72 13.42 6.33
CA GLU A 68 -2.39 13.04 5.10
C GLU A 68 -1.36 12.63 4.04
N ALA A 69 -0.29 13.41 3.89
CA ALA A 69 0.78 13.14 2.93
C ALA A 69 1.45 11.77 3.16
N VAL A 70 1.62 11.37 4.42
CA VAL A 70 2.24 10.11 4.83
C VAL A 70 1.33 8.89 4.64
N THR A 71 0.01 9.06 4.62
CA THR A 71 -0.93 7.93 4.50
C THR A 71 -1.07 7.37 3.09
N ILE A 72 -0.82 8.19 2.06
CA ILE A 72 -0.99 7.82 0.64
C ILE A 72 -0.08 6.65 0.21
N PRO A 73 1.24 6.65 0.52
CA PRO A 73 2.15 5.61 0.03
C PRO A 73 1.94 4.24 0.70
N GLY A 74 1.23 4.16 1.83
CA GLY A 74 1.11 2.93 2.62
C GLY A 74 2.45 2.55 3.28
N THR A 75 2.85 1.28 3.24
CA THR A 75 4.14 0.83 3.83
C THR A 75 5.38 1.51 3.22
N ALA A 76 5.28 2.01 1.98
CA ALA A 76 6.36 2.77 1.35
C ALA A 76 6.68 4.11 2.05
N SER A 77 5.85 4.53 3.01
CA SER A 77 6.12 5.65 3.90
C SER A 77 7.31 5.40 4.83
N THR A 78 7.65 4.13 5.10
CA THR A 78 8.72 3.75 6.04
C THR A 78 10.11 3.74 5.42
N ASP A 79 10.22 3.56 4.10
CA ASP A 79 11.48 3.38 3.39
C ASP A 79 11.62 4.36 2.21
N LEU A 80 10.85 4.18 1.15
CA LEU A 80 11.00 4.92 -0.11
C LEU A 80 10.68 6.40 0.04
N CYS A 81 9.67 6.71 0.84
CA CYS A 81 9.23 8.09 1.05
C CYS A 81 9.92 8.77 2.23
N LEU A 82 10.72 8.06 3.04
CA LEU A 82 11.30 8.63 4.26
C LEU A 82 12.17 9.87 3.99
N PRO A 83 13.04 9.90 2.95
CA PRO A 83 13.79 11.12 2.60
C PRO A 83 12.90 12.28 2.15
N LEU A 84 11.74 11.97 1.55
CA LEU A 84 10.74 12.98 1.16
C LEU A 84 10.00 13.52 2.40
N VAL A 85 9.65 12.67 3.35
CA VAL A 85 9.04 13.08 4.62
C VAL A 85 10.01 13.96 5.41
N GLU A 86 11.28 13.58 5.51
CA GLU A 86 12.32 14.39 6.16
C GLU A 86 12.46 15.78 5.52
N LYS A 87 12.40 15.85 4.18
CA LYS A 87 12.59 17.09 3.43
C LYS A 87 11.37 18.01 3.41
N TYR A 88 10.17 17.45 3.30
CA TYR A 88 8.94 18.20 3.04
C TYR A 88 7.95 18.24 4.21
N CYS A 89 8.15 17.41 5.23
CA CYS A 89 7.35 17.41 6.46
C CYS A 89 8.21 17.89 7.65
N ASN A 90 7.78 17.57 8.88
CA ASN A 90 8.49 17.91 10.11
C ASN A 90 9.15 16.68 10.76
N PRO A 91 10.11 16.87 11.68
CA PRO A 91 10.83 15.76 12.32
C PRO A 91 9.92 14.76 13.07
N GLU A 92 8.86 15.26 13.71
CA GLU A 92 7.89 14.43 14.44
C GLU A 92 7.13 13.48 13.50
N THR A 93 6.86 13.92 12.26
CA THR A 93 6.17 13.13 11.24
C THR A 93 7.02 11.95 10.74
N MET A 94 8.35 12.00 10.85
CA MET A 94 9.20 10.87 10.44
C MET A 94 8.91 9.62 11.27
N ALA A 95 8.89 9.76 12.61
CA ALA A 95 8.59 8.64 13.50
C ALA A 95 7.17 8.11 13.26
N TYR A 96 6.21 9.01 13.04
CA TYR A 96 4.85 8.65 12.67
C TYR A 96 4.78 7.89 11.35
N SER A 97 5.50 8.34 10.32
CA SER A 97 5.58 7.70 9.00
C SER A 97 6.12 6.28 9.08
N PHE A 98 7.15 6.07 9.90
CA PHE A 98 7.70 4.76 10.15
C PHE A 98 6.71 3.83 10.88
N CYS A 99 6.12 4.30 11.98
CA CYS A 99 5.16 3.50 12.75
C CYS A 99 3.92 3.11 11.94
N THR A 100 3.36 4.06 11.19
CA THR A 100 2.16 3.82 10.36
C THR A 100 2.42 2.84 9.24
N GLY A 101 3.51 3.00 8.50
CA GLY A 101 3.80 2.07 7.41
C GLY A 101 4.19 0.66 7.91
N MET A 102 4.77 0.54 9.11
CA MET A 102 4.99 -0.75 9.78
C MET A 102 3.66 -1.41 10.18
N LEU A 103 2.72 -0.65 10.74
CA LEU A 103 1.37 -1.14 11.05
C LEU A 103 0.62 -1.59 9.79
N MET A 104 0.73 -0.85 8.70
CA MET A 104 0.16 -1.23 7.40
C MET A 104 0.77 -2.52 6.86
N CYS A 105 2.07 -2.71 7.05
CA CYS A 105 2.75 -3.94 6.65
C CYS A 105 2.23 -5.14 7.44
N LEU A 106 2.14 -5.03 8.77
CA LEU A 106 1.61 -6.09 9.63
C LEU A 106 0.15 -6.41 9.27
N SER A 107 -0.65 -5.37 9.02
CA SER A 107 -2.04 -5.51 8.59
C SER A 107 -2.13 -6.25 7.25
N CYS A 108 -1.29 -5.90 6.28
CA CYS A 108 -1.23 -6.59 4.99
C CYS A 108 -0.80 -8.06 5.14
N ALA A 109 0.23 -8.32 5.94
CA ALA A 109 0.74 -9.67 6.20
C ALA A 109 -0.30 -10.57 6.87
N ALA A 110 -1.19 -10.01 7.70
CA ALA A 110 -2.27 -10.75 8.35
C ALA A 110 -3.52 -10.88 7.46
N LEU A 111 -3.96 -9.79 6.85
CA LEU A 111 -5.25 -9.73 6.14
C LEU A 111 -5.20 -10.43 4.77
N VAL A 112 -4.11 -10.30 4.00
CA VAL A 112 -4.07 -10.86 2.65
C VAL A 112 -4.15 -12.40 2.66
N PRO A 113 -3.37 -13.14 3.47
CA PRO A 113 -3.51 -14.59 3.58
C PRO A 113 -4.89 -15.01 4.10
N LEU A 114 -5.40 -14.33 5.14
CA LEU A 114 -6.71 -14.62 5.71
C LEU A 114 -7.85 -14.44 4.71
N ILE A 115 -7.80 -13.37 3.91
CA ILE A 115 -8.82 -13.10 2.90
C ILE A 115 -8.70 -14.11 1.76
N ILE A 116 -7.51 -14.37 1.22
CA ILE A 116 -7.34 -15.28 0.07
C ILE A 116 -7.44 -16.76 0.44
N GLY A 117 -7.29 -17.11 1.73
CA GLY A 117 -7.30 -18.47 2.25
C GLY A 117 -6.01 -19.23 2.03
N ALA A 118 -4.88 -18.53 2.13
CA ALA A 118 -3.54 -19.10 2.07
C ALA A 118 -3.00 -19.37 3.48
#